data_AF-A0A7X6ZU42-F1
#
_entry.id   AF-A0A7X6ZU42-F1
#
_cell.length_a   1.000
_cell.length_b   1.000
_cell.length_c   1.000
_cell.angle_alpha   90.00
_cell.angle_beta   90.00
_cell.angle_gamma   90.00
#
_symmetry.space_group_name_H-M   'P 1'
#
loop_
_entity.id
_entity.type
_entity.pdbx_description
1 polymer ?
#
loop_
_entity_poly.entity_id
_entity_poly.type
_entity_poly.pdbx_seq_one_letter_code
_entity_poly.pdbx_strand_id
1 'polypeptide(L)' 'MRIAVLSGKGGTGKTLVSVNLAAVAKKSIYIDCDVEEPNGHLFFKPDITKEQEISIKIP' A
#
# COMPACT_ATOMS: atom_id res chain seq x y z
N MET A 1 -6.37 -4.77 -15.21
CA MET A 1 -7.35 -4.85 -14.10
C MET A 1 -6.84 -4.00 -12.94
N ARG A 2 -7.71 -3.31 -12.20
CA ARG A 2 -7.35 -2.58 -10.97
C ARG A 2 -8.19 -3.16 -9.84
N ILE A 3 -7.56 -3.46 -8.70
CA ILE A 3 -8.22 -4.01 -7.52
C ILE A 3 -7.95 -3.06 -6.37
N ALA A 4 -9.01 -2.61 -5.71
CA ALA A 4 -8.93 -1.85 -4.47
C ALA A 4 -9.36 -2.76 -3.32
N VAL A 5 -8.52 -2.88 -2.30
CA VAL A 5 -8.82 -3.63 -1.08
C VAL A 5 -9.07 -2.63 0.02
N LEU A 6 -10.30 -2.60 0.54
CA LEU A 6 -10.73 -1.67 1.58
C LEU A 6 -11.11 -2.47 2.84
N SER A 7 -10.95 -1.87 4.01
CA SER A 7 -11.53 -2.37 5.26
C SER A 7 -12.10 -1.23 6.10
N GLY A 8 -13.12 -1.53 6.90
CA GLY A 8 -13.78 -0.54 7.77
C GLY A 8 -13.15 -0.38 9.15
N LYS A 9 -12.14 -1.17 9.51
CA LYS A 9 -11.42 -1.12 10.79
C LYS A 9 -9.96 -1.53 10.61
N GLY A 10 -9.09 -1.05 11.50
CA GLY A 10 -7.72 -1.52 11.63
C GLY A 10 -7.65 -3.00 12.07
N GLY A 11 -6.59 -3.71 11.68
CA GLY A 11 -6.36 -5.10 12.10
C GLY A 11 -7.17 -6.18 11.38
N THR A 12 -8.02 -5.86 10.40
CA THR A 12 -8.84 -6.85 9.69
C THR A 12 -8.12 -7.60 8.56
N GLY A 13 -6.78 -7.52 8.51
CA GLY A 13 -5.98 -8.22 7.50
C GLY A 13 -5.92 -7.57 6.11
N LYS A 14 -6.31 -6.29 5.96
CA LYS A 14 -6.28 -5.55 4.68
C LYS A 14 -4.91 -5.65 4.00
N THR A 15 -3.84 -5.33 4.72
CA THR A 15 -2.47 -5.40 4.20
C THR A 15 -2.08 -6.82 3.82
N LEU A 16 -2.39 -7.82 4.66
CA LEU A 16 -2.07 -9.22 4.41
C LEU A 16 -2.66 -9.72 3.08
N VAL A 17 -3.93 -9.41 2.82
CA VAL A 17 -4.60 -9.82 1.57
C VAL A 17 -3.98 -9.07 0.38
N SER A 18 -3.79 -7.76 0.49
CA SER A 18 -3.26 -6.94 -0.60
C SER A 18 -1.85 -7.34 -1.03
N VAL A 19 -0.93 -7.58 -0.09
CA VAL A 19 0.46 -7.96 -0.41
C VAL A 19 0.52 -9.35 -1.06
N ASN A 20 -0.25 -10.32 -0.54
CA ASN A 20 -0.27 -11.65 -1.13
C ASN A 20 -0.91 -11.65 -2.52
N LEU A 21 -1.97 -10.89 -2.73
CA LEU A 21 -2.60 -10.74 -4.05
C LEU A 21 -1.63 -10.14 -5.07
N ALA A 22 -0.87 -9.12 -4.70
CA ALA A 22 0.15 -8.53 -5.54
C ALA A 22 1.30 -9.52 -5.82
N ALA A 23 1.75 -10.27 -4.82
CA ALA A 23 2.83 -11.25 -4.95
C ALA A 23 2.49 -12.41 -5.91
N VAL A 24 1.25 -12.91 -5.88
CA VAL A 24 0.81 -13.98 -6.81
C VAL A 24 0.51 -13.45 -8.21
N ALA A 25 0.15 -12.17 -8.33
CA ALA A 25 -0.03 -11.50 -9.61
C ALA A 25 1.33 -11.16 -10.23
N LYS A 26 1.99 -12.16 -10.86
CA LYS A 26 3.35 -12.13 -11.46
C LYS A 26 3.81 -10.78 -12.03
N LYS A 27 2.92 -10.03 -12.70
CA LYS A 27 3.14 -8.63 -13.11
C LYS A 27 2.08 -7.75 -12.46
N SER A 28 2.41 -7.13 -11.34
CA SER A 28 1.54 -6.21 -10.62
C SER A 28 2.30 -4.96 -10.17
N ILE A 29 1.54 -3.91 -9.91
CA ILE A 29 2.02 -2.70 -9.22
C ILE A 29 1.26 -2.66 -7.91
N TYR A 30 1.99 -2.64 -6.80
CA TYR A 30 1.44 -2.49 -5.47
C TYR A 30 1.49 -1.01 -5.07
N ILE A 31 0.37 -0.51 -4.55
CA ILE A 31 0.25 0.86 -4.06
C ILE A 31 -0.36 0.77 -2.67
N ASP A 32 0.34 1.29 -1.66
CA ASP A 32 -0.18 1.40 -0.30
C ASP A 32 -0.78 2.81 -0.11
N CYS A 33 -2.11 2.87 -0.01
CA CYS A 33 -2.85 4.12 0.16
C CYS A 33 -3.27 4.36 1.61
N ASP A 34 -2.76 3.57 2.56
CA ASP A 34 -3.03 3.77 3.99
C ASP A 34 -2.25 4.99 4.48
N VAL A 35 -2.96 6.03 4.95
CA VAL A 35 -2.36 7.28 5.42
C VAL A 35 -1.82 7.13 6.84
N GLU A 36 -2.44 6.28 7.67
CA GLU A 36 -2.09 6.12 9.07
C GLU A 36 -0.96 5.10 9.24
N GLU A 37 -1.08 3.94 8.59
CA GLU A 37 -0.15 2.82 8.80
C GLU A 37 0.19 2.05 7.50
N PRO A 38 0.96 2.66 6.57
CA PRO A 38 1.38 1.99 5.32
C PRO A 38 2.41 0.88 5.58
N ASN A 39 1.93 -0.35 5.73
CA ASN A 39 2.71 -1.52 6.13
C ASN A 39 3.23 -2.39 4.97
N GLY A 40 2.89 -2.08 3.71
CA GLY A 40 3.30 -2.91 2.57
C GLY A 40 4.82 -3.05 2.41
N HIS A 41 5.57 -2.02 2.81
CA HIS A 41 7.04 -2.01 2.76
C HIS A 41 7.69 -3.11 3.62
N LEU A 42 7.03 -3.55 4.70
CA LEU A 42 7.52 -4.63 5.58
C LEU A 42 7.64 -5.97 4.83
N PHE A 43 6.82 -6.19 3.80
CA PHE A 43 6.77 -7.43 3.03
C PHE A 43 7.66 -7.37 1.80
N PHE A 44 7.57 -6.28 1.03
CA PHE A 44 8.28 -6.17 -0.25
C PHE A 44 9.70 -5.61 -0.13
N LYS A 45 10.04 -4.97 1.00
CA LYS A 45 11.36 -4.36 1.27
C LYS A 45 11.92 -3.60 0.05
N PRO A 46 11.15 -2.64 -0.51
CA PRO A 46 11.55 -1.96 -1.73
C PRO A 46 12.75 -1.04 -1.47
N ASP A 47 13.61 -0.91 -2.47
CA ASP A 47 14.59 0.17 -2.51
C ASP A 47 13.88 1.48 -2.88
N ILE A 48 13.99 2.49 -2.01
CA ILE A 48 13.41 3.81 -2.27
C ILE A 48 14.31 4.55 -3.26
N THR A 49 13.88 4.61 -4.52
CA THR A 49 14.64 5.24 -5.61
C THR A 49 14.32 6.72 -5.80
N LYS A 50 13.17 7.17 -5.30
CA LYS A 50 12.70 8.56 -5.40
C LYS A 50 11.78 8.88 -4.23
N GLU A 51 11.97 10.06 -3.66
CA GLU A 51 11.10 10.64 -2.65
C GLU A 51 10.81 12.10 -3.05
N GLN A 52 9.64 12.60 -2.67
CA GLN A 52 9.23 13.97 -2.95
C GLN A 52 8.38 14.48 -1.80
N GLU A 53 8.74 15.64 -1.27
CA GLU A 53 7.92 16.35 -0.30
C GLU A 53 6.65 16.91 -0.96
N ILE A 54 5.51 16.72 -0.30
CA ILE A 54 4.19 17.16 -0.76
C ILE A 54 3.52 17.95 0.35
N SER A 55 2.99 19.13 0.01
CA SER A 55 2.30 20.03 0.93
C SER A 55 0.85 20.24 0.50
N ILE A 56 -0.04 20.41 1.48
CA ILE A 56 -1.44 20.77 1.26
C ILE A 56 -1.69 22.17 1.83
N LYS A 57 -2.56 22.94 1.18
CA LYS A 57 -3.04 24.21 1.74
C LYS A 57 -3.93 23.89 2.95
N ILE A 58 -3.58 24.41 4.11
CA ILE A 58 -4.45 24.38 5.30
C ILE A 58 -5.45 25.53 5.16
N PRO A 59 -6.77 25.30 5.38
CA PRO A 59 -7.78 26.35 5.40
C PRO A 59 -7.52 27.43 6.45
#